data_AF-A0A8T4BKH3-F1
#
_entry.id   AF-A0A8T4BKH3-F1
#
_cell.length_a   1.000
_cell.length_b   1.000
_cell.length_c   1.000
_cell.angle_alpha   90.00
_cell.angle_beta   90.00
_cell.angle_gamma   90.00
#
_symmetry.space_group_name_H-M   'P 1'
#
loop_
_entity.id
_entity.type
_entity.pdbx_description
1 polymer ?
#
loop_
_entity_poly.entity_id
_entity_poly.type
_entity_poly.pdbx_seq_one_letter_code
_entity_poly.pdbx_strand_id
1 'polypeptide(L)'
;NKLDAIIMIDAALKMEGEDSASVSQGFGAAIGGIGTERFEIEAIATNNKIPVFSIVVKQTVKEAITLMSKEIADQADDVRLQVYEMIQENTKPGQSVLIIGVGNTAGVPQ
;
A
#
# COMPACT_ATOMS: atom_id res chain seq x y z
N ASN A 1 13.94 -15.70 -9.42
CA ASN A 1 12.56 -15.90 -8.95
C ASN A 1 11.62 -15.09 -9.81
N LYS A 2 10.59 -15.74 -10.36
CA LYS A 2 9.49 -15.05 -11.05
C LYS A 2 8.52 -14.54 -9.99
N LEU A 3 8.01 -13.31 -10.14
CA LEU A 3 6.97 -12.78 -9.28
C LEU A 3 5.59 -13.16 -9.84
N ASP A 4 4.67 -13.50 -8.95
CA ASP A 4 3.30 -13.89 -9.28
C ASP A 4 2.27 -12.82 -8.88
N ALA A 5 2.58 -11.97 -7.91
CA ALA A 5 1.75 -10.83 -7.51
C ALA A 5 2.61 -9.74 -6.85
N ILE A 6 2.14 -8.49 -6.92
CA ILE A 6 2.71 -7.34 -6.22
C ILE A 6 1.64 -6.73 -5.33
N ILE A 7 1.97 -6.47 -4.06
CA ILE A 7 1.12 -5.75 -3.11
C ILE A 7 1.87 -4.50 -2.68
N MET A 8 1.30 -3.34 -2.98
CA MET A 8 1.82 -2.03 -2.60
C MET A 8 1.07 -1.49 -1.39
N ILE A 9 1.80 -0.98 -0.42
CA ILE A 9 1.27 -0.40 0.80
C ILE A 9 1.82 1.03 0.89
N ASP A 10 0.93 2.02 0.88
CA ASP A 10 1.32 3.43 0.92
C ASP A 10 0.46 4.23 1.89
N ALA A 11 1.02 5.31 2.42
CA ALA A 11 0.29 6.27 3.23
C ALA A 11 -0.05 7.52 2.40
N ALA A 12 -1.28 7.59 1.89
CA ALA A 12 -1.70 8.67 0.99
C ALA A 12 -2.52 9.74 1.70
N LEU A 13 -2.54 10.94 1.12
CA LEU A 13 -3.37 12.03 1.60
C LEU A 13 -4.86 11.65 1.49
N LYS A 14 -5.58 11.90 2.57
CA LYS A 14 -7.02 11.72 2.64
C LYS A 14 -7.76 12.78 1.82
N MET A 15 -8.88 12.38 1.24
CA MET A 15 -9.80 13.27 0.53
C MET A 15 -10.74 14.00 1.50
N GLU A 16 -11.43 15.02 1.01
CA GLU A 16 -12.47 15.69 1.78
C GLU A 16 -13.60 14.69 2.13
N GLY A 17 -13.89 14.56 3.43
CA GLY A 17 -14.86 13.60 3.95
C GLY A 17 -14.28 12.24 4.36
N GLU A 18 -12.99 11.97 4.11
CA GLU A 18 -12.32 10.78 4.63
C GLU A 18 -11.74 11.03 6.04
N ASP A 19 -11.86 10.02 6.88
CA ASP A 19 -11.22 9.99 8.20
C ASP A 19 -9.74 9.61 8.07
N SER A 20 -8.91 10.18 8.96
CA SER A 20 -7.53 9.72 9.11
C SER A 20 -7.53 8.27 9.61
N ALA A 21 -6.47 7.54 9.29
CA ALA A 21 -6.31 6.11 9.61
C ALA A 21 -7.36 5.19 8.95
N SER A 22 -8.20 5.70 8.03
CA SER A 22 -9.02 4.81 7.21
C SER A 22 -8.14 4.05 6.21
N VAL A 23 -8.48 2.78 5.97
CA VAL A 23 -7.74 1.90 5.06
C VAL A 23 -8.59 1.63 3.82
N SER A 24 -7.98 1.72 2.65
CA SER A 24 -8.61 1.43 1.36
C SER A 24 -7.80 0.42 0.58
N GLN A 25 -8.48 -0.51 -0.08
CA GLN A 25 -7.87 -1.49 -0.98
C GLN A 25 -8.15 -1.12 -2.43
N GLY A 26 -7.24 -1.49 -3.33
CA GLY A 26 -7.38 -1.20 -4.75
C GLY A 26 -6.52 -2.07 -5.65
N PHE A 27 -6.69 -1.82 -6.95
CA PHE A 27 -5.88 -2.40 -8.01
C PHE A 27 -4.99 -1.31 -8.64
N GLY A 28 -3.82 -1.71 -9.10
CA GLY A 28 -2.82 -0.80 -9.68
C GLY A 28 -1.88 -0.22 -8.63
N ALA A 29 -0.92 0.58 -9.11
CA ALA A 29 0.13 1.11 -8.25
C ALA A 29 -0.40 2.22 -7.35
N ALA A 30 -0.12 2.12 -6.05
CA ALA A 30 -0.36 3.21 -5.09
C ALA A 30 0.85 4.14 -4.95
N ILE A 31 2.02 3.70 -5.43
CA ILE A 31 3.30 4.39 -5.26
C ILE A 31 3.73 4.99 -6.60
N GLY A 32 4.46 6.10 -6.52
CA GLY A 32 5.02 6.81 -7.66
C GLY A 32 4.31 8.15 -7.89
N GLY A 33 5.07 9.13 -8.38
CA GLY A 33 4.55 10.44 -8.74
C GLY A 33 3.42 10.37 -9.77
N ILE A 34 2.58 11.40 -9.77
CA ILE A 34 1.47 11.53 -10.73
C ILE A 34 2.05 11.48 -12.16
N GLY A 35 1.56 10.54 -12.97
CA GLY A 35 1.92 10.41 -14.39
C GLY A 35 2.87 9.24 -14.65
N THR A 36 4.12 9.55 -14.99
CA THR A 36 5.06 8.62 -15.64
C THR A 36 5.44 7.42 -14.76
N GLU A 37 5.79 7.63 -13.49
CA GLU A 37 6.30 6.56 -12.62
C GLU A 37 5.26 5.47 -12.38
N ARG A 38 4.04 5.86 -12.01
CA ARG A 38 2.93 4.93 -11.82
C ARG A 38 2.63 4.14 -13.10
N PHE A 39 2.63 4.82 -14.25
CA PHE A 39 2.41 4.17 -15.54
C PHE A 39 3.51 3.16 -15.87
N GLU A 40 4.78 3.50 -15.65
CA GLU A 40 5.90 2.59 -15.92
C GLU A 40 5.82 1.32 -15.05
N ILE A 41 5.52 1.48 -13.76
CA ILE A 41 5.30 0.37 -12.83
C ILE A 41 4.19 -0.55 -13.34
N GLU A 42 3.02 0.02 -13.65
CA GLU A 42 1.87 -0.75 -14.12
C GLU A 42 2.12 -1.40 -15.49
N ALA A 43 2.79 -0.70 -16.40
CA ALA A 43 3.12 -1.21 -17.74
C ALA A 43 4.09 -2.40 -17.66
N ILE A 44 5.15 -2.31 -16.85
CA ILE A 44 6.10 -3.40 -16.64
C ILE A 44 5.41 -4.61 -15.99
N ALA A 45 4.61 -4.39 -14.94
CA ALA A 45 3.87 -5.46 -14.28
C ALA A 45 2.89 -6.16 -15.24
N THR A 46 2.14 -5.36 -16.01
CA THR A 46 1.17 -5.86 -17.00
C THR A 46 1.86 -6.67 -18.10
N ASN A 47 2.99 -6.19 -18.63
CA ASN A 47 3.77 -6.91 -19.65
C ASN A 47 4.27 -8.27 -19.14
N ASN A 48 4.58 -8.37 -17.85
CA ASN A 48 4.97 -9.62 -17.19
C ASN A 48 3.78 -10.45 -16.69
N LYS A 49 2.54 -9.97 -16.90
CA LYS A 49 1.29 -10.58 -16.43
C LYS A 49 1.24 -10.74 -14.90
N ILE A 50 1.78 -9.76 -14.19
CA ILE A 50 1.80 -9.72 -12.74
C ILE A 50 0.70 -8.75 -12.27
N PRO A 51 -0.32 -9.22 -11.53
CA PRO A 51 -1.31 -8.32 -10.94
C PRO A 51 -0.65 -7.44 -9.87
N VAL A 52 -1.08 -6.17 -9.84
CA VAL A 52 -0.66 -5.18 -8.84
C VAL A 52 -1.87 -4.81 -8.00
N PHE A 53 -1.73 -5.00 -6.70
CA PHE A 53 -2.71 -4.61 -5.71
C PHE A 53 -2.17 -3.50 -4.84
N SER A 54 -3.06 -2.71 -4.25
CA SER A 54 -2.71 -1.64 -3.35
C SER A 54 -3.54 -1.64 -2.07
N ILE A 55 -2.89 -1.24 -0.99
CA ILE A 55 -3.48 -0.90 0.30
C ILE A 55 -3.01 0.51 0.63
N VAL A 56 -3.95 1.40 0.93
CA VAL A 56 -3.67 2.80 1.21
C VAL A 56 -4.20 3.16 2.58
N VAL A 57 -3.32 3.68 3.45
CA VAL A 57 -3.69 4.24 4.74
C VAL A 57 -3.84 5.76 4.57
N LYS A 58 -5.02 6.29 4.88
CA LYS A 58 -5.35 7.70 4.70
C LYS A 58 -4.79 8.54 5.83
N GLN A 59 -4.13 9.63 5.49
CA GLN A 59 -3.56 10.57 6.45
C GLN A 59 -3.72 12.02 6.00
N THR A 60 -3.62 12.96 6.93
CA THR A 60 -3.51 14.39 6.64
C THR A 60 -2.08 14.76 6.22
N VAL A 61 -1.93 15.94 5.61
CA VAL A 61 -0.60 16.52 5.32
C VAL A 61 0.24 16.66 6.59
N LYS A 62 -0.39 17.02 7.72
CA LYS A 62 0.27 17.16 9.00
C LYS A 62 0.83 15.81 9.46
N GLU A 63 -0.01 14.78 9.50
CA GLU A 63 0.40 13.42 9.87
C GLU A 63 1.51 12.88 8.95
N ALA A 64 1.50 13.23 7.67
CA ALA A 64 2.51 12.81 6.71
C ALA A 64 3.90 13.38 6.99
N ILE A 65 4.03 14.54 7.65
CA ILE A 65 5.33 15.21 7.88
C ILE A 65 5.75 15.28 9.35
N THR A 66 4.88 14.87 10.28
CA THR A 66 5.16 14.85 11.72
C THR A 66 5.32 13.41 12.22
N LEU A 67 5.44 13.25 13.55
CA LEU A 67 5.26 11.96 14.20
C LEU A 67 3.93 11.33 13.77
N MET A 68 3.95 10.01 13.56
CA MET A 68 2.77 9.23 13.21
C MET A 68 1.74 9.33 14.35
N SER A 69 0.48 9.55 14.03
CA SER A 69 -0.57 9.51 15.05
C SER A 69 -0.77 8.07 15.55
N LYS A 70 -1.23 7.90 16.79
CA LYS A 70 -1.50 6.57 17.33
C LYS A 70 -2.55 5.85 16.50
N GLU A 71 -3.56 6.58 16.02
CA GLU A 71 -4.61 6.02 15.17
C GLU A 71 -4.04 5.40 13.89
N ILE A 72 -3.07 6.05 13.23
CA ILE A 72 -2.41 5.51 12.03
C ILE A 72 -1.51 4.32 12.40
N ALA A 73 -0.79 4.38 13.52
CA ALA A 73 0.07 3.29 13.97
C ALA A 73 -0.73 2.02 14.30
N ASP A 74 -1.90 2.19 14.93
CA ASP A 74 -2.79 1.09 15.31
C ASP A 74 -3.35 0.35 14.07
N GLN A 75 -3.38 0.98 12.88
CA GLN A 75 -3.78 0.33 11.62
C GLN A 75 -2.78 -0.68 11.09
N ALA A 76 -1.56 -0.77 11.66
CA ALA A 76 -0.56 -1.73 11.20
C ALA A 76 -1.06 -3.18 11.27
N ASP A 77 -1.84 -3.52 12.30
CA ASP A 77 -2.42 -4.86 12.43
C ASP A 77 -3.51 -5.14 11.41
N ASP A 78 -4.38 -4.16 11.14
CA ASP A 78 -5.44 -4.28 10.14
C ASP A 78 -4.84 -4.39 8.72
N VAL A 79 -3.84 -3.57 8.39
CA VAL A 79 -3.10 -3.65 7.12
C VAL A 79 -2.41 -5.02 6.99
N ARG A 80 -1.78 -5.52 8.06
CA ARG A 80 -1.17 -6.85 8.07
C ARG A 80 -2.18 -7.94 7.75
N LEU A 81 -3.37 -7.91 8.36
CA LEU A 81 -4.44 -8.88 8.09
C LEU A 81 -4.87 -8.82 6.62
N GLN A 82 -5.10 -7.62 6.09
CA GLN A 82 -5.48 -7.42 4.69
C GLN A 82 -4.42 -7.93 3.71
N VAL A 83 -3.13 -7.75 4.01
CA VAL A 83 -2.04 -8.34 3.19
C VAL A 83 -2.13 -9.87 3.20
N TYR A 84 -2.37 -10.48 4.36
CA TYR A 84 -2.51 -11.94 4.45
C TYR A 84 -3.70 -12.46 3.64
N GLU A 85 -4.86 -11.81 3.75
CA GLU A 85 -6.06 -12.16 2.98
C GLU A 85 -5.80 -12.03 1.48
N MET A 86 -5.22 -10.92 1.04
CA MET A 86 -4.90 -10.67 -0.36
C MET A 86 -3.93 -11.70 -0.93
N ILE A 87 -2.93 -12.15 -0.16
CA ILE A 87 -2.04 -13.24 -0.56
C ILE A 87 -2.83 -14.55 -0.71
N GLN A 88 -3.67 -14.90 0.26
CA GLN A 88 -4.42 -16.16 0.24
C GLN A 88 -5.44 -16.22 -0.91
N GLU A 89 -6.11 -15.11 -1.20
CA GLU A 89 -7.14 -15.04 -2.24
C GLU A 89 -6.56 -15.01 -3.66
N ASN A 90 -5.38 -14.39 -3.83
CA ASN A 90 -4.83 -14.11 -5.16
C ASN A 90 -3.63 -15.00 -5.54
N THR A 91 -3.19 -15.90 -4.66
CA THR A 91 -2.01 -16.74 -4.90
C THR A 91 -2.19 -18.18 -4.44
N LYS A 92 -1.23 -19.04 -4.79
CA LYS A 92 -1.19 -20.47 -4.47
C LYS A 92 0.13 -20.81 -3.77
N PRO A 93 0.17 -21.92 -2.98
CA PRO A 93 1.41 -22.41 -2.41
C PRO A 93 2.52 -22.56 -3.46
N GLY A 94 3.70 -22.01 -3.17
CA GLY A 94 4.86 -22.01 -4.07
C GLY A 94 4.98 -20.80 -4.99
N GLN A 95 3.98 -19.91 -5.04
CA GLN A 95 4.06 -18.63 -5.74
C GLN A 95 4.83 -17.57 -4.93
N SER A 96 5.48 -16.64 -5.63
CA SER A 96 6.25 -15.56 -5.01
C SER A 96 5.51 -14.24 -5.06
N VAL A 97 5.34 -13.59 -3.92
CA VAL A 97 4.70 -12.27 -3.79
C VAL A 97 5.74 -11.22 -3.41
N LEU A 98 5.70 -10.08 -4.09
CA LEU A 98 6.48 -8.90 -3.71
C LEU A 98 5.60 -7.94 -2.92
N ILE A 99 5.98 -7.66 -1.68
CA ILE A 99 5.33 -6.66 -0.83
C ILE A 99 6.22 -5.42 -0.80
N ILE A 100 5.64 -4.26 -1.12
CA ILE A 100 6.33 -2.98 -1.15
C ILE A 100 5.61 -2.04 -0.19
N GLY A 101 6.27 -1.62 0.88
CA GLY A 101 5.79 -0.57 1.77
C GLY A 101 6.57 0.72 1.55
N VAL A 102 5.88 1.83 1.25
CA VAL A 102 6.48 3.15 1.11
C VAL A 102 5.74 4.13 2.02
N GLY A 103 6.48 4.99 2.71
CA GLY A 103 5.90 5.94 3.65
C GLY A 103 6.92 6.50 4.64
N ASN A 104 6.51 7.53 5.38
CA ASN A 104 7.35 8.18 6.38
C ASN A 104 7.41 7.38 7.69
N THR A 105 8.62 7.04 8.13
CA THR A 105 8.89 6.32 9.38
C THR A 105 9.19 7.29 10.53
N ALA A 106 8.55 8.47 10.56
CA ALA A 106 8.94 9.60 11.41
C ALA A 106 8.91 9.33 12.94
N GLY A 107 8.57 8.12 13.38
CA GLY A 107 8.51 7.70 14.77
C GLY A 107 7.07 7.69 15.26
N VAL A 108 6.75 6.71 16.12
CA VAL A 108 5.47 6.59 16.81
C VAL A 108 5.63 7.23 18.19
N PRO A 109 4.85 8.26 18.56
CA PRO A 109 4.82 8.78 19.92
C PRO A 109 4.39 7.67 20.90
N GLN A 110 5.05 7.59 22.06
CA GLN A 110 4.74 6.62 23.12
C GLN A 110 3.44 6.96 23.85
#